data_AF-A0A0F7IFZ5-F1
#
_entry.id   AF-A0A0F7IFZ5-F1
#
_cell.length_a   1.000
_cell.length_b   1.000
_cell.length_c   1.000
_cell.angle_alpha   90.00
_cell.angle_beta   90.00
_cell.angle_gamma   90.00
#
_symmetry.space_group_name_H-M   'P 1'
#
loop_
_entity.id
_entity.type
_entity.pdbx_description
1 polymer ?
#
loop_
_entity_poly.entity_id
_entity_poly.type
_entity_poly.pdbx_seq_one_letter_code
_entity_poly.pdbx_strand_id
1 'polypeptide(L)' 'MSTEEVEVECPVCGKTHRLERKVDVFYCKKKPLVLLNDRHGWRLMVVKEISERQDRELDRLWGSEDEG' A
#
# COMPACT_ATOMS: atom_id res chain seq x y z
N MET A 1 -16.95 21.12 -1.07
CA MET A 1 -16.06 20.26 -0.28
C MET A 1 -14.71 20.29 -1.00
N SER A 2 -13.70 20.88 -0.37
CA SER A 2 -12.35 20.97 -0.95
C SER A 2 -11.71 19.59 -0.83
N THR A 3 -11.53 18.89 -1.95
CA THR A 3 -10.77 17.64 -1.97
C THR A 3 -9.32 17.95 -1.65
N GLU A 4 -8.86 17.52 -0.48
CA GLU A 4 -7.47 17.71 -0.10
C GLU A 4 -6.60 16.78 -0.95
N GLU A 5 -5.75 17.34 -1.79
CA GLU A 5 -4.82 16.59 -2.63
C GLU A 5 -3.44 16.49 -1.97
N VAL A 6 -2.72 15.41 -2.23
CA VAL A 6 -1.37 15.18 -1.74
C VAL A 6 -0.46 14.75 -2.88
N GLU A 7 0.77 15.27 -2.85
CA GLU A 7 1.83 14.92 -3.78
C GLU A 7 2.70 13.81 -3.17
N VAL A 8 2.79 12.68 -3.86
CA VAL A 8 3.50 11.48 -3.39
C VAL A 8 4.38 10.93 -4.50
N GLU A 9 5.59 10.49 -4.16
CA GLU A 9 6.49 9.87 -5.12
C GLU A 9 6.06 8.43 -5.43
N CYS A 10 6.04 8.08 -6.71
CA CYS A 10 5.69 6.75 -7.18
C CYS A 10 6.90 5.80 -7.16
N PRO A 11 6.88 4.73 -6.37
CA PRO A 11 7.98 3.75 -6.35
C PRO A 11 8.10 2.93 -7.65
N VAL A 12 7.14 3.05 -8.58
CA VAL A 12 7.11 2.28 -9.85
C VAL A 12 7.63 3.10 -11.04
N CYS A 13 7.34 4.40 -11.10
CA CYS A 13 7.76 5.25 -12.21
C CYS A 13 8.75 6.35 -11.82
N GLY A 14 9.00 6.58 -10.53
CA GLY A 14 9.89 7.63 -10.02
C GLY A 14 9.37 9.04 -10.22
N LYS A 15 8.08 9.21 -10.57
CA LYS A 15 7.43 10.51 -10.73
C LYS A 15 6.53 10.80 -9.54
N THR A 16 6.31 12.08 -9.26
CA THR A 16 5.31 12.54 -8.30
C THR A 16 3.90 12.41 -8.89
N HIS A 17 3.00 11.80 -8.13
CA HIS A 17 1.57 11.77 -8.43
C HIS A 17 0.83 12.67 -7.44
N ARG A 18 -0.15 13.41 -7.94
CA ARG A 18 -1.10 14.17 -7.13
C ARG A 18 -2.37 13.36 -7.00
N LEU A 19 -2.68 12.94 -5.79
CA LEU A 19 -3.80 12.06 -5.48
C LEU A 19 -4.65 12.68 -4.38
N GLU A 20 -5.93 12.33 -4.33
CA GLU A 20 -6.80 12.73 -3.23
C GLU A 20 -6.33 12.06 -1.92
N ARG A 21 -6.40 12.78 -0.80
CA ARG A 21 -6.05 12.30 0.55
C ARG A 21 -7.07 11.28 1.07
N LYS A 22 -7.17 10.16 0.38
CA LYS A 22 -8.05 9.03 0.68
C LYS A 22 -7.27 7.74 0.45
N VAL A 23 -7.53 6.74 1.29
CA VAL A 23 -7.02 5.40 1.06
C VAL A 23 -7.70 4.83 -0.17
N ASP A 24 -6.93 4.64 -1.24
CA ASP A 24 -7.43 4.14 -2.51
C ASP A 24 -6.36 3.36 -3.27
N VAL A 25 -6.81 2.52 -4.20
CA VAL A 25 -5.96 1.71 -5.07
C VAL A 25 -5.77 2.43 -6.40
N PHE A 26 -4.50 2.66 -6.74
CA PHE A 26 -4.07 3.31 -7.96
C PHE A 26 -3.19 2.38 -8.78
N TYR A 27 -3.24 2.44 -10.11
CA TYR A 27 -2.40 1.60 -10.97
C TYR A 27 -1.34 2.44 -11.69
N CYS A 28 -0.07 2.06 -11.54
CA CYS A 28 1.02 2.65 -12.31
C CYS A 28 1.80 1.57 -13.07
N LYS A 29 1.99 1.74 -14.38
CA LYS A 29 2.67 0.75 -15.25
C LYS A 29 2.17 -0.70 -15.04
N LYS A 30 0.85 -0.88 -14.92
CA LYS A 30 0.18 -2.18 -14.65
C LYS A 30 0.50 -2.81 -13.29
N LYS A 31 1.12 -2.08 -12.35
CA LYS A 31 1.32 -2.52 -10.97
C LYS A 31 0.30 -1.84 -10.05
N PRO A 32 -0.42 -2.60 -9.21
CA PRO A 32 -1.29 -2.01 -8.21
C PRO A 32 -0.47 -1.33 -7.12
N LEU A 33 -0.86 -0.11 -6.77
CA LEU A 33 -0.33 0.71 -5.71
C LEU A 33 -1.48 1.10 -4.79
N VAL A 34 -1.19 1.30 -3.52
CA VAL A 34 -2.14 1.83 -2.55
C VAL A 34 -1.59 3.11 -1.95
N LEU A 35 -2.45 4.13 -1.87
CA LEU A 35 -2.17 5.35 -1.14
C LEU A 35 -2.58 5.16 0.32
N LEU A 36 -1.63 5.33 1.23
CA LEU A 36 -1.81 5.09 2.66
C LEU A 36 -1.29 6.27 3.45
N ASN A 37 -1.91 6.58 4.58
CA ASN A 37 -1.38 7.51 5.57
C ASN A 37 -0.77 6.72 6.73
N ASP A 38 0.55 6.69 6.82
CA ASP A 38 1.30 6.05 7.91
C ASP A 38 1.77 7.11 8.94
N ARG A 39 2.46 6.72 10.01
CA ARG A 39 3.11 7.64 10.96
C ARG A 39 4.08 8.65 10.32
N HIS A 40 4.55 8.38 9.09
CA HIS A 40 5.40 9.28 8.30
C HIS A 40 4.62 10.14 7.29
N GLY A 41 3.30 10.06 7.26
CA GLY A 41 2.44 10.76 6.32
C GLY A 41 1.96 9.90 5.14
N TRP A 42 1.47 10.58 4.10
CA TRP A 42 0.90 9.96 2.90
C TRP A 42 2.00 9.38 2.00
N ARG A 43 1.85 8.13 1.58
CA ARG A 43 2.80 7.44 0.70
C ARG A 43 2.13 6.41 -0.20
N LEU A 44 2.76 6.16 -1.35
CA LEU A 44 2.42 5.05 -2.23
C LEU A 44 3.19 3.78 -1.87
N MET A 45 2.48 2.66 -1.78
CA MET A 45 3.07 1.33 -1.58
C MET A 45 2.62 0.37 -2.67
N VAL A 46 3.52 -0.49 -3.13
CA VAL A 46 3.20 -1.52 -4.13
C VAL A 46 2.42 -2.64 -3.45
N VAL A 47 1.23 -2.92 -3.98
CA VAL A 47 0.46 -4.09 -3.56
C VAL A 47 1.09 -5.31 -4.23
N LYS A 48 1.51 -6.28 -3.41
CA LYS A 48 1.94 -7.60 -3.89
C LYS A 48 0.81 -8.58 -3.62
N GLU A 49 0.25 -9.13 -4.68
CA GLU A 49 -0.65 -10.27 -4.55
C GLU A 49 0.17 -11.47 -4.06
N ILE A 50 -0.30 -12.09 -2.98
CA ILE A 50 0.29 -13.33 -2.46
C ILE A 50 -0.55 -14.50 -2.94
N SER A 51 0.13 -15.61 -3.25
CA SER A 51 -0.54 -16.88 -3.53
C SER A 51 -1.05 -17.54 -2.24
N GLU A 52 -2.05 -18.43 -2.34
CA GLU A 52 -2.55 -19.22 -1.20
C GLU A 52 -1.44 -19.98 -0.45
N ARG A 53 -0.37 -20.36 -1.15
CA ARG A 53 0.78 -21.00 -0.51
C ARG A 53 1.55 -20.03 0.39
N GLN A 54 1.75 -18.80 -0.06
CA GLN A 54 2.43 -17.75 0.71
C GLN A 54 1.57 -17.25 1.86
N ASP A 55 0.25 -17.24 1.68
CA ASP A 55 -0.73 -16.93 2.73
C ASP A 55 -0.60 -17.89 3.91
N ARG A 56 -0.56 -19.21 3.64
CA ARG A 56 -0.32 -20.24 4.68
C ARG A 56 1.04 -20.12 5.37
N GLU A 57 2.05 -19.60 4.69
CA GLU A 57 3.37 -19.35 5.31
C GLU A 57 3.34 -18.12 6.23
N LEU A 58 2.56 -17.09 5.88
CA LEU A 58 2.34 -15.92 6.72
C LEU A 58 1.50 -16.26 7.96
N ASP A 59 0.45 -17.07 7.84
CA ASP A 59 -0.32 -17.54 9.00
C ASP A 59 0.54 -18.25 10.04
N ARG A 60 1.54 -19.02 9.61
CA ARG A 60 2.48 -19.68 10.53
C ARG A 60 3.41 -18.69 11.25
N LEU A 61 3.81 -17.63 10.56
CA LEU A 61 4.68 -16.59 11.11
C LEU A 61 3.95 -15.66 12.09
N TRP A 62 2.65 -15.44 11.89
CA TRP A 62 1.85 -14.50 12.67
C TRP A 62 0.98 -15.19 13.73
N GLY A 63 0.65 -16.46 13.55
CA GLY A 63 -0.14 -17.27 14.49
C GLY A 63 0.66 -17.90 15.64
N SER A 64 1.91 -17.49 15.87
CA SER A 64 2.77 -18.04 16.93
C SER A 64 2.91 -17.14 18.17
N GLU A 65 2.14 -16.05 18.27
CA GLU A 65 2.16 -15.13 19.44
C GLU A 65 0.90 -15.18 20.33
N ASP A 66 0.14 -16.29 20.35
CA ASP A 66 -1.00 -16.45 21.27
C ASP A 66 -1.04 -17.87 21.88
N GLU A 67 0.04 -18.27 22.55
CA GLU A 67 0.00 -19.28 23.62
C GLU A 67 0.89 -18.80 24.77
N GLY A 68 0.29 -18.07 25.72
CA GLY A 68 0.90 -17.63 26.97
C GLY A 68 -0.14 -17.25 28.02
#